data_AF-A0A9D8M8L6-F1
#
_entry.id   AF-A0A9D8M8L6-F1
#
_cell.length_a   1.000
_cell.length_b   1.000
_cell.length_c   1.000
_cell.angle_alpha   90.00
_cell.angle_beta   90.00
_cell.angle_gamma   90.00
#
_symmetry.space_group_name_H-M   'P 1'
#
loop_
_entity.id
_entity.type
_entity.pdbx_description
1 polymer ?
#
loop_
_entity_poly.entity_id
_entity_poly.type
_entity_poly.pdbx_seq_one_letter_code
_entity_poly.pdbx_strand_id
1 'polypeptide(L)' 'MIDQDEQLLERCPTCGRESSEWTENDGRGVTAGGLTYCSVECLQRDQARG' A
#
# COMPACT_ATOMS: atom_id res chain seq x y z
N MET A 1 -9.59 -26.73 1.02
CA MET A 1 -9.10 -25.93 -0.11
C MET A 1 -10.17 -24.86 -0.28
N ILE A 2 -10.03 -23.66 0.23
CA ILE A 2 -9.01 -22.66 -0.12
C ILE A 2 -8.73 -21.76 1.10
N ASP A 3 -7.46 -21.41 1.27
CA ASP A 3 -6.88 -20.51 2.26
C ASP A 3 -7.67 -19.21 2.44
N GLN A 4 -7.96 -18.85 3.69
CA GLN A 4 -8.51 -17.55 4.09
C GLN A 4 -7.41 -16.47 4.24
N ASP A 5 -6.24 -16.67 3.63
CA ASP A 5 -5.04 -15.83 3.81
C ASP A 5 -4.72 -14.92 2.61
N GLU A 6 -5.50 -14.96 1.53
CA GLU A 6 -5.22 -14.21 0.29
C GLU A 6 -6.04 -12.91 0.14
N GLN A 7 -6.61 -12.40 1.23
CA GLN A 7 -7.04 -11.00 1.30
C GLN A 7 -6.26 -10.25 2.37
N LEU A 8 -4.93 -10.30 2.27
CA LEU A 8 -4.12 -9.15 2.64
C LEU A 8 -4.60 -7.96 1.79
N LEU A 9 -5.69 -7.33 2.24
CA LEU A 9 -6.05 -5.97 1.85
C LEU A 9 -4.81 -5.15 2.18
N GLU A 10 -3.98 -4.92 1.17
CA GLU A 10 -2.77 -4.11 1.30
C GLU A 10 -3.22 -2.72 1.70
N ARG A 11 -3.25 -2.46 3.01
CA ARG A 11 -3.52 -1.13 3.54
C ARG A 11 -2.23 -0.37 3.50
N CYS A 12 -2.29 0.87 3.03
CA CYS A 12 -1.11 1.71 3.00
C CYS A 12 -0.61 1.92 4.44
N PRO A 13 0.66 1.62 4.74
CA PRO A 13 1.20 1.72 6.09
C PRO A 13 1.25 3.16 6.61
N THR A 14 1.30 4.15 5.71
CA THR A 14 1.33 5.58 6.08
C THR A 14 -0.06 6.16 6.31
N CYS A 15 -1.00 5.86 5.41
CA CYS A 15 -2.31 6.53 5.33
C CYS A 15 -3.47 5.66 5.84
N GLY A 16 -3.27 4.34 5.97
CA GLY A 16 -4.28 3.37 6.37
C GLY A 16 -5.35 3.06 5.31
N ARG A 17 -5.30 3.69 4.12
CA ARG A 17 -6.24 3.41 3.01
C ARG A 17 -6.10 1.99 2.51
N GLU A 18 -7.24 1.38 2.25
CA GLU A 18 -7.33 0.07 1.63
C GLU A 18 -6.90 0.14 0.16
N SER A 19 -6.33 -0.96 -0.36
CA SER A 19 -5.90 -1.07 -1.76
C SER A 19 -7.01 -0.81 -2.77
N SER A 20 -8.26 -1.10 -2.40
CA SER A 20 -9.46 -0.78 -3.16
C SER A 20 -9.65 0.71 -3.45
N GLU A 21 -9.07 1.59 -2.63
CA GLU A 21 -9.15 3.05 -2.78
C GLU A 21 -7.93 3.65 -3.48
N TRP A 22 -6.97 2.83 -3.88
CA TRP A 22 -5.75 3.29 -4.52
C TRP A 22 -6.04 3.63 -5.98
N THR A 23 -5.50 4.76 -6.41
CA THR A 23 -5.60 5.22 -7.81
C THR A 23 -4.23 5.30 -8.47
N GLU A 24 -3.14 5.22 -7.68
CA GLU A 24 -1.77 5.25 -8.17
C GLU A 24 -1.41 3.94 -8.89
N ASN A 25 -0.67 4.03 -10.00
CA ASN A 25 -0.23 2.89 -10.82
C ASN A 25 -1.38 1.93 -11.16
N ASP A 26 -2.49 2.44 -11.70
CA ASP A 26 -3.68 1.65 -12.04
C ASP A 26 -4.24 0.88 -10.84
N GLY A 27 -4.20 1.50 -9.65
CA GLY A 27 -4.68 0.92 -8.40
C GLY A 27 -3.72 -0.07 -7.74
N ARG A 28 -2.48 -0.19 -8.25
CA ARG A 28 -1.45 -1.05 -7.66
C ARG A 28 -0.67 -0.38 -6.53
N GLY A 29 -0.78 0.95 -6.40
CA GLY A 29 0.01 1.70 -5.43
C GLY A 29 1.49 1.72 -5.78
N VAL A 30 2.33 2.15 -4.84
CA VAL A 30 3.77 2.31 -5.04
C VAL A 30 4.50 1.42 -4.06
N THR A 31 5.34 0.50 -4.54
CA THR A 31 6.10 -0.41 -3.68
C THR A 31 7.54 0.06 -3.50
N ALA A 32 8.01 0.13 -2.26
CA ALA A 32 9.42 0.38 -1.94
C ALA A 32 9.82 -0.34 -0.65
N GLY A 33 11.03 -0.91 -0.62
CA GLY A 33 11.55 -1.57 0.58
C GLY A 33 10.72 -2.76 1.08
N GLY A 34 9.88 -3.36 0.23
CA GLY A 34 8.96 -4.44 0.61
C GLY A 34 7.61 -3.98 1.17
N LEU A 35 7.33 -2.67 1.19
CA LEU A 35 6.03 -2.10 1.58
C LEU A 35 5.35 -1.45 0.39
N THR A 36 4.03 -1.61 0.30
CA THR A 36 3.19 -0.98 -0.74
C THR A 36 2.39 0.18 -0.16
N TYR A 37 2.42 1.33 -0.82
CA TYR A 37 1.82 2.59 -0.37
C TYR A 37 0.69 3.04 -1.31
N CYS A 38 -0.31 3.72 -0.74
CA CYS A 38 -1.47 4.26 -1.46
C CYS A 38 -1.09 5.31 -2.52
N SER A 39 0.05 5.99 -2.34
CA SER A 39 0.55 7.05 -3.22
C SER A 39 2.05 7.27 -3.04
N VAL A 40 2.68 7.94 -4.02
CA VAL A 40 4.08 8.38 -3.91
C VAL A 40 4.28 9.31 -2.71
N GLU A 41 3.28 10.14 -2.39
CA GLU A 41 3.34 11.03 -1.21
C GLU A 41 3.46 10.23 0.10
N CYS A 42 2.72 9.13 0.22
CA CYS A 42 2.80 8.27 1.41
C CYS A 42 4.16 7.60 1.54
N LEU A 43 4.68 7.08 0.43
CA LEU A 43 6.03 6.55 0.36
C LEU A 43 7.06 7.61 0.83
N GLN A 44 7.00 8.82 0.29
CA GLN A 44 7.94 9.89 0.65
C GLN A 44 7.83 10.30 2.11
N ARG A 45 6.61 10.35 2.67
CA ARG A 45 6.40 10.66 4.09
C ARG A 45 6.96 9.59 5.02
N ASP A 46 6.87 8.33 4.61
CA ASP A 46 7.45 7.21 5.35
C ASP A 46 8.99 7.25 5.29
N GLN A 47 9.54 7.49 4.10
CA GLN A 47 10.98 7.66 3.89
C GLN A 47 11.56 8.89 4.61
N ALA A 48 10.79 9.97 4.77
CA ALA A 48 11.21 11.17 5.50
C ALA A 48 11.12 11.01 7.03
N ARG A 49 10.44 9.96 7.52
CA ARG A 49 10.33 9.64 8.95
C ARG A 49 11.42 8.67 9.43
N GLY A 50 12.00 7.88 8.53
CA GLY A 50 13.15 7.03 8.79
C GLY A 50 14.46 7.81 8.81
#